data_AF-A0AAD6Z4Z8-F1
#
_entry.id   AF-A0AAD6Z4Z8-F1
#
_cell.length_a   1.000
_cell.length_b   1.000
_cell.length_c   1.000
_cell.angle_alpha   90.00
_cell.angle_beta   90.00
_cell.angle_gamma   90.00
#
_symmetry.space_group_name_H-M   'P 1'
#
loop_
_entity.id
_entity.type
_entity.pdbx_description
1 polymer ?
#
loop_
_entity_poly.entity_id
_entity_poly.type
_entity_poly.pdbx_seq_one_letter_code
_entity_poly.pdbx_strand_id
1 'polypeptide(L)'
;RAAMEVRQLVSGLIHDLVRDQNLDSSGSCVGILESCSEACAAQAINMPDVLQQHYIEGHTPLYWAIVKRTIDVSEPPPASFELPPLIRALLTYSAPLERSTRRDIRLACLHNGDQWLYQALRLCPEFQALSHKTQLLLGVQVPPDTVVVGTPARHDAPFTVEFEFAQFQKRMRVAQEVYLEFISHARMWQTSFFLAYNTNNIKDGRWAVCLGVTADSPSTFVQAVTYVLEEHIP
;
A
#
# COMPACT_ATOMS: atom_id res chain seq x y z
N ARG A 1 -14.14 -32.38 -8.79
CA ARG A 1 -12.81 -33.04 -8.87
C ARG A 1 -11.88 -32.24 -9.78
N ALA A 2 -12.21 -32.05 -11.06
CA ALA A 2 -11.46 -31.19 -11.99
C ALA A 2 -11.19 -29.77 -11.46
N ALA A 3 -12.20 -29.08 -10.89
CA ALA A 3 -11.99 -27.74 -10.31
C ALA A 3 -10.96 -27.69 -9.15
N MET A 4 -10.85 -28.74 -8.35
CA MET A 4 -9.84 -28.79 -7.28
C MET A 4 -8.43 -29.02 -7.84
N GLU A 5 -8.32 -29.89 -8.84
CA GLU A 5 -7.05 -30.14 -9.54
C GLU A 5 -6.57 -28.87 -10.25
N VAL A 6 -7.47 -28.14 -10.92
CA VAL A 6 -7.14 -26.84 -11.54
C VAL A 6 -6.75 -25.80 -10.49
N ARG A 7 -7.46 -25.69 -9.37
CA ARG A 7 -7.08 -24.79 -8.28
C ARG A 7 -5.68 -25.08 -7.75
N GLN A 8 -5.35 -26.35 -7.55
CA GLN A 8 -4.04 -26.78 -7.06
C GLN A 8 -2.93 -26.48 -8.08
N LEU A 9 -3.21 -26.73 -9.36
CA LEU A 9 -2.28 -26.42 -10.45
C LEU A 9 -2.02 -24.91 -10.54
N VAL A 10 -3.08 -24.09 -10.56
CA VAL A 10 -2.95 -22.63 -10.58
C VAL A 10 -2.18 -22.11 -9.37
N SER A 11 -2.48 -22.62 -8.17
CA SER A 11 -1.76 -22.24 -6.94
C SER A 11 -0.28 -22.62 -7.00
N GLY A 12 0.05 -23.79 -7.57
CA GLY A 12 1.44 -24.22 -7.80
C GLY A 12 2.17 -23.31 -8.78
N LEU A 13 1.54 -22.97 -9.91
CA LEU A 13 2.13 -22.05 -10.89
C LEU A 13 2.38 -20.66 -10.32
N ILE A 14 1.43 -20.12 -9.54
CA ILE A 14 1.59 -18.82 -8.88
C ILE A 14 2.70 -18.88 -7.82
N HIS A 15 2.78 -19.96 -7.04
CA HIS A 15 3.85 -20.15 -6.07
C HIS A 15 5.23 -20.16 -6.75
N ASP A 16 5.36 -20.89 -7.86
CA ASP A 16 6.62 -20.97 -8.61
C ASP A 16 6.97 -19.62 -9.25
N LEU A 17 5.97 -18.90 -9.75
CA LEU A 17 6.13 -17.54 -10.28
C LEU A 17 6.67 -16.57 -9.23
N VAL A 18 6.14 -16.61 -8.00
CA VAL A 18 6.60 -15.77 -6.90
C VAL A 18 7.97 -16.20 -6.36
N ARG A 19 8.34 -17.48 -6.53
CA ARG A 19 9.64 -18.00 -6.15
C ARG A 19 10.73 -17.60 -7.14
N ASP A 20 10.46 -17.59 -8.43
CA ASP A 20 11.42 -17.27 -9.49
C ASP A 20 11.20 -15.86 -10.06
N GLN A 21 11.67 -14.86 -9.31
CA GLN A 21 11.52 -13.45 -9.68
C GLN A 21 12.34 -13.03 -10.92
N ASN A 22 13.20 -13.90 -11.46
CA ASN A 22 13.87 -13.62 -12.74
C ASN A 22 12.86 -13.52 -13.90
N LEU A 23 11.65 -14.08 -13.72
CA LEU A 23 10.55 -13.96 -14.68
C LEU A 23 9.99 -12.54 -14.76
N ASP A 24 10.16 -11.71 -13.72
CA ASP A 24 9.67 -10.33 -13.67
C ASP A 24 10.33 -9.43 -14.72
N SER A 25 11.61 -9.69 -15.03
CA SER A 25 12.35 -8.94 -16.05
C SER A 25 11.91 -9.27 -17.48
N SER A 26 11.20 -10.38 -17.68
CA SER A 26 10.84 -10.90 -19.01
C SER A 26 9.41 -10.56 -19.47
N GLY A 27 8.57 -10.01 -18.58
CA GLY A 27 7.13 -9.79 -18.84
C GLY A 27 6.30 -11.08 -18.97
N SER A 28 6.92 -12.26 -18.85
CA SER A 28 6.25 -13.56 -18.95
C SER A 28 5.23 -13.81 -17.84
N CYS A 29 5.33 -13.09 -16.71
CA CYS A 29 4.42 -13.24 -15.57
C CYS A 29 2.96 -12.91 -15.94
N VAL A 30 2.75 -11.93 -16.83
CA VAL A 30 1.41 -11.51 -17.27
C VAL A 30 0.72 -12.63 -18.04
N GLY A 31 1.42 -13.24 -19.01
CA GLY A 31 0.86 -14.33 -19.81
C GLY A 31 0.54 -15.59 -18.99
N ILE A 32 1.36 -15.88 -17.96
CA ILE A 32 1.09 -16.99 -17.03
C ILE A 32 -0.18 -16.71 -16.22
N LEU A 33 -0.33 -15.50 -15.67
CA LEU A 33 -1.51 -15.11 -14.89
C LEU A 33 -2.78 -15.05 -15.75
N GLU A 34 -2.67 -14.59 -16.99
CA GLU A 34 -3.76 -14.62 -17.97
C GLU A 34 -4.23 -16.06 -18.23
N SER A 35 -3.30 -16.98 -18.51
CA SER A 35 -3.61 -18.40 -18.69
C SER A 35 -4.23 -19.03 -17.43
N CYS A 36 -3.74 -18.67 -16.24
CA CYS A 36 -4.33 -19.11 -14.98
C CYS A 36 -5.76 -18.58 -14.80
N SER A 37 -6.00 -17.32 -15.17
CA SER A 37 -7.32 -16.70 -15.12
C SER A 37 -8.30 -17.40 -16.07
N GLU A 38 -7.89 -17.72 -17.30
CA GLU A 38 -8.70 -18.46 -18.27
C GLU A 38 -9.02 -19.88 -17.77
N ALA A 39 -8.03 -20.59 -17.22
CA ALA A 39 -8.22 -21.92 -16.65
C ALA A 39 -9.19 -21.91 -15.45
N CYS A 40 -9.07 -20.90 -14.58
CA CYS A 40 -10.00 -20.66 -13.48
C CYS A 40 -11.43 -20.40 -14.00
N ALA A 41 -11.58 -19.52 -14.99
CA ALA A 41 -12.86 -19.19 -15.59
C ALA A 41 -13.54 -20.42 -16.22
N ALA A 42 -12.78 -21.27 -16.92
CA ALA A 42 -13.29 -22.51 -17.51
C ALA A 42 -13.84 -23.52 -16.48
N GLN A 43 -13.42 -23.42 -15.22
CA GLN A 43 -13.88 -24.28 -14.12
C GLN A 43 -14.76 -23.55 -13.10
N ALA A 44 -15.24 -22.33 -13.41
CA ALA A 44 -15.99 -21.48 -12.50
C ALA A 44 -15.28 -21.22 -11.16
N ILE A 45 -13.95 -21.12 -11.19
CA ILE A 45 -13.11 -20.74 -10.04
C ILE A 45 -12.89 -19.24 -10.09
N ASN A 46 -13.09 -18.58 -8.96
CA ASN A 46 -12.83 -17.15 -8.82
C ASN A 46 -11.32 -16.92 -8.61
N MET A 47 -10.64 -16.35 -9.60
CA MET A 47 -9.20 -16.11 -9.56
C MET A 47 -8.77 -15.17 -8.40
N PRO A 48 -9.46 -14.05 -8.14
CA PRO A 48 -9.27 -13.25 -6.93
C PRO A 48 -9.26 -14.06 -5.63
N ASP A 49 -10.17 -15.01 -5.46
CA ASP A 49 -10.24 -15.83 -4.24
C ASP A 49 -9.02 -16.77 -4.11
N VAL A 50 -8.43 -17.19 -5.23
CA VAL A 50 -7.20 -18.00 -5.22
C VAL A 50 -6.00 -17.13 -4.87
N LEU A 51 -5.89 -15.94 -5.46
CA LEU A 51 -4.76 -15.03 -5.25
C LEU A 51 -4.73 -14.39 -3.86
N GLN A 52 -5.87 -14.28 -3.19
CA GLN A 52 -5.97 -13.69 -1.85
C GLN A 52 -5.89 -14.74 -0.73
N GLN A 53 -5.72 -16.02 -1.07
CA GLN A 53 -5.54 -17.08 -0.10
C GLN A 53 -4.13 -17.11 0.49
N HIS A 54 -4.07 -17.42 1.78
CA HIS A 54 -2.85 -17.45 2.58
C HIS A 54 -2.20 -18.85 2.54
N TYR A 55 -1.94 -19.38 1.33
CA TYR A 55 -1.49 -20.76 1.14
C TYR A 55 0.04 -20.92 1.06
N ILE A 56 0.79 -19.82 1.01
CA ILE A 56 2.26 -19.85 0.98
C ILE A 56 2.74 -19.42 2.37
N GLU A 57 3.09 -20.39 3.21
CA GLU A 57 3.61 -20.14 4.57
C GLU A 57 2.72 -19.20 5.43
N GLY A 58 1.41 -19.25 5.23
CA GLY A 58 0.45 -18.41 5.96
C GLY A 58 0.28 -16.98 5.42
N HIS A 59 0.86 -16.67 4.27
CA HIS A 59 0.75 -15.39 3.58
C HIS A 59 0.26 -15.54 2.14
N THR A 60 -0.16 -14.43 1.55
CA THR A 60 -0.62 -14.36 0.15
C THR A 60 0.55 -14.41 -0.83
N PRO A 61 0.32 -14.84 -2.08
CA PRO A 61 1.29 -14.68 -3.17
C PRO A 61 1.82 -13.25 -3.33
N LEU A 62 0.95 -12.25 -3.14
CA LEU A 62 1.32 -10.84 -3.27
C LEU A 62 2.28 -10.39 -2.16
N TYR A 63 2.10 -10.88 -0.92
CA TYR A 63 3.09 -10.68 0.16
C TYR A 63 4.46 -11.19 -0.24
N TRP A 64 4.55 -12.43 -0.72
CA TRP A 64 5.82 -13.04 -1.06
C TRP A 64 6.48 -12.40 -2.29
N ALA A 65 5.69 -11.93 -3.25
CA ALA A 65 6.20 -11.16 -4.39
C ALA A 65 6.89 -9.87 -3.94
N ILE A 66 6.32 -9.20 -2.93
CA ILE A 66 6.92 -7.99 -2.34
C ILE A 66 8.17 -8.34 -1.52
N VAL A 67 8.08 -9.34 -0.62
CA VAL A 67 9.19 -9.68 0.29
C VAL A 67 10.42 -10.18 -0.47
N LYS A 68 10.24 -11.04 -1.46
CA LYS A 68 11.38 -11.62 -2.22
C LYS A 68 11.99 -10.64 -3.23
N ARG A 69 11.38 -9.45 -3.41
CA ARG A 69 11.87 -8.40 -4.31
C ARG A 69 13.29 -8.03 -3.95
N THR A 70 14.20 -8.14 -4.92
CA THR A 70 15.55 -7.59 -4.77
C THR A 70 15.45 -6.07 -4.81
N ILE A 71 15.65 -5.44 -3.66
CA ILE A 71 15.78 -3.98 -3.58
C ILE A 71 17.25 -3.66 -3.82
N ASP A 72 17.56 -3.13 -5.00
CA ASP A 72 18.89 -2.56 -5.22
C ASP A 72 18.99 -1.26 -4.44
N VAL A 73 19.65 -1.32 -3.28
CA VAL A 73 19.85 -0.19 -2.37
C VAL A 73 20.73 0.90 -3.00
N SER A 74 21.43 0.58 -4.11
CA SER A 74 22.31 1.51 -4.81
C SER A 74 21.62 2.35 -5.89
N GLU A 75 20.42 1.98 -6.32
CA GLU A 75 19.66 2.75 -7.31
C GLU A 75 18.79 3.82 -6.65
N PRO A 76 18.78 5.06 -7.18
CA PRO A 76 17.83 6.05 -6.74
C PRO A 76 16.41 5.53 -6.98
N PRO A 77 15.42 5.91 -6.14
CA PRO A 77 14.04 5.55 -6.38
C PRO A 77 13.64 5.97 -7.80
N PRO A 78 12.95 5.09 -8.56
CA PRO A 78 12.62 5.39 -9.94
C PRO A 78 11.80 6.67 -10.00
N ALA A 79 12.07 7.48 -11.03
CA ALA A 79 11.36 8.74 -11.26
C ALA A 79 9.86 8.53 -11.51
N SER A 80 9.44 7.31 -11.84
CA SER A 80 8.05 6.92 -12.00
C SER A 80 7.57 6.10 -10.80
N PHE A 81 6.29 6.27 -10.44
CA PHE A 81 5.57 5.41 -9.48
C PHE A 81 5.09 4.10 -10.13
N GLU A 82 5.81 3.58 -11.12
CA GLU A 82 5.42 2.36 -11.80
C GLU A 82 5.72 1.14 -10.94
N LEU A 83 4.69 0.35 -10.67
CA LEU A 83 4.85 -0.91 -9.94
C LEU A 83 5.64 -1.94 -10.78
N PRO A 84 6.43 -2.79 -10.11
CA PRO A 84 7.04 -3.94 -10.76
C PRO A 84 5.99 -4.80 -11.50
N PRO A 85 6.29 -5.33 -12.70
CA PRO A 85 5.31 -6.00 -13.56
C PRO A 85 4.50 -7.10 -12.87
N LEU A 86 5.17 -7.95 -12.07
CA LEU A 86 4.50 -9.02 -11.33
C LEU A 86 3.57 -8.49 -10.24
N ILE A 87 4.02 -7.53 -9.44
CA ILE A 87 3.21 -6.92 -8.37
C ILE A 87 1.97 -6.27 -9.00
N ARG A 88 2.15 -5.52 -10.10
CA ARG A 88 1.05 -4.92 -10.87
C ARG A 88 0.06 -5.97 -11.36
N ALA A 89 0.55 -7.03 -12.01
CA ALA A 89 -0.30 -8.08 -12.55
C ALA A 89 -1.07 -8.80 -11.44
N LEU A 90 -0.39 -9.19 -10.35
CA LEU A 90 -1.03 -9.84 -9.20
C LEU A 90 -2.10 -8.93 -8.58
N LEU A 91 -1.86 -7.63 -8.43
CA LEU A 91 -2.86 -6.68 -7.94
C LEU A 91 -4.10 -6.62 -8.84
N THR A 92 -3.89 -6.51 -10.16
CA THR A 92 -4.97 -6.45 -11.13
C THR A 92 -5.85 -7.70 -11.08
N TYR A 93 -5.26 -8.90 -11.04
CA TYR A 93 -6.03 -10.15 -10.96
C TYR A 93 -6.59 -10.45 -9.56
N SER A 94 -6.08 -9.79 -8.52
CA SER A 94 -6.59 -9.92 -7.14
C SER A 94 -7.73 -8.96 -6.82
N ALA A 95 -7.99 -7.95 -7.65
CA ALA A 95 -9.02 -6.96 -7.37
C ALA A 95 -10.44 -7.57 -7.41
N PRO A 96 -11.34 -7.19 -6.49
CA PRO A 96 -11.14 -6.24 -5.38
C PRO A 96 -10.41 -6.87 -4.18
N LEU A 97 -9.53 -6.09 -3.55
CA LEU A 97 -8.74 -6.57 -2.41
C LEU A 97 -9.53 -6.63 -1.10
N GLU A 98 -9.42 -7.77 -0.42
CA GLU A 98 -9.87 -7.97 0.95
C GLU A 98 -9.05 -7.13 1.94
N ARG A 99 -9.62 -6.93 3.13
CA ARG A 99 -8.93 -6.22 4.22
C ARG A 99 -7.71 -6.99 4.73
N SER A 100 -7.80 -8.32 4.78
CA SER A 100 -6.72 -9.26 5.09
C SER A 100 -5.56 -9.10 4.10
N THR A 101 -5.83 -9.16 2.81
CA THR A 101 -4.82 -9.01 1.75
C THR A 101 -4.13 -7.65 1.80
N ARG A 102 -4.88 -6.55 2.01
CA ARG A 102 -4.27 -5.22 2.17
C ARG A 102 -3.34 -5.12 3.37
N ARG A 103 -3.72 -5.78 4.48
CA ARG A 103 -2.86 -5.87 5.66
C ARG A 103 -1.59 -6.66 5.36
N ASP A 104 -1.72 -7.75 4.60
CA ASP A 104 -0.59 -8.58 4.19
C ASP A 104 0.40 -7.81 3.30
N ILE A 105 -0.10 -7.05 2.32
CA ILE A 105 0.71 -6.14 1.49
C ILE A 105 1.48 -5.12 2.37
N ARG A 106 0.79 -4.49 3.33
CA ARG A 106 1.43 -3.52 4.26
C ARG A 106 2.54 -4.17 5.06
N LEU A 107 2.32 -5.39 5.56
CA LEU A 107 3.30 -6.15 6.31
C LEU A 107 4.51 -6.51 5.44
N ALA A 108 4.28 -6.89 4.17
CA ALA A 108 5.34 -7.19 3.23
C ALA A 108 6.23 -5.97 2.94
N CYS A 109 5.63 -4.80 2.67
CA CYS A 109 6.38 -3.56 2.50
C CYS A 109 7.15 -3.18 3.76
N LEU A 110 6.54 -3.36 4.93
CA LEU A 110 7.18 -3.10 6.22
C LEU A 110 8.39 -4.00 6.47
N HIS A 111 8.29 -5.29 6.12
CA HIS A 111 9.36 -6.27 6.26
C HIS A 111 10.63 -5.84 5.52
N ASN A 112 10.47 -5.30 4.31
CA ASN A 112 11.58 -4.82 3.49
C ASN A 112 11.97 -3.36 3.75
N GLY A 113 11.21 -2.63 4.58
CA GLY A 113 11.40 -1.18 4.74
C GLY A 113 11.14 -0.39 3.46
N ASP A 114 10.33 -0.93 2.54
CA ASP A 114 10.20 -0.47 1.16
C ASP A 114 9.18 0.67 1.03
N GLN A 115 9.59 1.85 1.50
CA GLN A 115 8.75 3.04 1.51
C GLN A 115 8.30 3.44 0.10
N TRP A 116 9.19 3.39 -0.90
CA TRP A 116 8.84 3.78 -2.27
C TRP A 116 7.72 2.88 -2.83
N LEU A 117 7.88 1.55 -2.72
CA LEU A 117 6.88 0.61 -3.25
C LEU A 117 5.55 0.80 -2.53
N TYR A 118 5.59 1.00 -1.22
CA TYR A 118 4.38 1.26 -0.45
C TYR A 118 3.66 2.52 -0.91
N GLN A 119 4.39 3.62 -1.19
CA GLN A 119 3.76 4.82 -1.76
C GLN A 119 3.22 4.55 -3.17
N ALA A 120 3.94 3.86 -4.05
CA ALA A 120 3.45 3.49 -5.38
C ALA A 120 2.16 2.66 -5.30
N LEU A 121 2.08 1.68 -4.40
CA LEU A 121 0.88 0.88 -4.15
C LEU A 121 -0.31 1.75 -3.71
N ARG A 122 -0.08 2.75 -2.86
CA ARG A 122 -1.14 3.69 -2.42
C ARG A 122 -1.73 4.51 -3.57
N LEU A 123 -1.02 4.64 -4.68
CA LEU A 123 -1.51 5.34 -5.87
C LEU A 123 -2.37 4.45 -6.77
N CYS A 124 -2.31 3.13 -6.59
CA CYS A 124 -3.08 2.18 -7.41
C CYS A 124 -4.55 2.12 -6.98
N PRO A 125 -5.51 2.29 -7.90
CA PRO A 125 -6.94 2.19 -7.62
C PRO A 125 -7.35 0.87 -6.96
N GLU A 126 -6.71 -0.24 -7.34
CA GLU A 126 -6.98 -1.58 -6.82
C GLU A 126 -6.63 -1.71 -5.32
N PHE A 127 -5.67 -0.91 -4.85
CA PHE A 127 -5.23 -0.89 -3.47
C PHE A 127 -5.97 0.16 -2.62
N GLN A 128 -6.37 1.28 -3.23
CA GLN A 128 -7.07 2.35 -2.54
C GLN A 128 -8.43 1.89 -2.00
N ALA A 129 -8.61 1.99 -0.69
CA ALA A 129 -9.88 1.74 -0.02
C ALA A 129 -10.80 2.98 0.02
N LEU A 130 -10.65 3.93 -0.91
CA LEU A 130 -11.50 5.13 -0.90
C LEU A 130 -12.95 4.72 -1.22
N SER A 131 -13.86 5.07 -0.30
CA SER A 131 -15.29 4.88 -0.53
C SER A 131 -15.73 5.68 -1.76
N HIS A 132 -16.50 5.05 -2.66
CA HIS A 132 -17.13 5.72 -3.81
C HIS A 132 -17.89 7.00 -3.40
N LYS A 133 -18.45 7.04 -2.18
CA LYS A 133 -19.13 8.22 -1.64
C LYS A 133 -18.18 9.42 -1.51
N THR A 134 -16.98 9.20 -1.00
CA THR A 134 -15.97 10.26 -0.82
C THR A 134 -15.47 10.76 -2.17
N GLN A 135 -15.26 9.86 -3.13
CA GLN A 135 -14.88 10.24 -4.50
C GLN A 135 -15.97 11.10 -5.17
N LEU A 136 -17.24 10.72 -5.03
CA LEU A 136 -18.37 11.45 -5.61
C LEU A 136 -18.53 12.85 -5.00
N LEU A 137 -18.36 12.98 -3.69
CA LEU A 137 -18.44 14.28 -2.99
C LEU A 137 -17.25 15.21 -3.31
N LEU A 138 -16.10 14.65 -3.69
CA LEU A 138 -14.93 15.42 -4.08
C LEU A 138 -14.98 15.90 -5.53
N GLY A 139 -15.93 15.41 -6.34
CA GLY A 139 -16.36 16.00 -7.62
C GLY A 139 -15.32 16.04 -8.75
N VAL A 140 -14.09 15.57 -8.52
CA VAL A 140 -12.96 15.47 -9.47
C VAL A 140 -12.07 14.31 -9.01
N GLN A 141 -11.31 13.69 -9.91
CA GLN A 141 -10.16 12.87 -9.49
C GLN A 141 -9.23 13.75 -8.66
N VAL A 142 -9.18 13.47 -7.35
CA VAL A 142 -8.28 14.16 -6.43
C VAL A 142 -6.86 13.76 -6.81
N PRO A 143 -5.95 14.72 -7.05
CA PRO A 143 -4.55 14.38 -7.24
C PRO A 143 -4.04 13.53 -6.07
N PRO A 144 -3.07 12.66 -6.29
CA PRO A 144 -2.54 11.86 -5.21
C PRO A 144 -1.82 12.73 -4.17
N ASP A 145 -1.85 12.27 -2.92
CA ASP A 145 -1.05 12.87 -1.85
C ASP A 145 0.41 12.38 -1.95
N THR A 146 1.36 13.26 -1.63
CA THR A 146 2.79 12.94 -1.67
C THR A 146 3.34 12.75 -0.25
N VAL A 147 4.22 11.75 -0.09
CA VAL A 147 4.98 11.53 1.15
C VAL A 147 6.45 11.35 0.82
N VAL A 148 7.30 12.25 1.32
CA VAL A 148 8.75 12.16 1.18
C VAL A 148 9.35 11.91 2.56
N VAL A 149 9.99 10.75 2.73
CA VAL A 149 10.71 10.41 3.96
C VAL A 149 12.18 10.73 3.74
N GLY A 150 12.72 11.65 4.54
CA GLY A 150 14.13 11.99 4.50
C GLY A 150 15.00 10.82 4.96
N THR A 151 16.06 10.52 4.20
CA THR A 151 17.02 9.47 4.56
C THR A 151 17.78 9.87 5.81
N PRO A 152 17.65 9.13 6.93
CA PRO A 152 18.38 9.45 8.13
C PRO A 152 19.88 9.20 7.94
N ALA A 153 20.72 10.06 8.51
CA ALA A 153 22.18 9.92 8.39
C ALA A 153 22.74 8.66 9.07
N ARG A 154 21.99 8.08 10.02
CA ARG A 154 22.29 6.84 10.74
C ARG A 154 20.98 6.12 11.07
N HIS A 155 21.04 4.82 11.34
CA HIS A 155 19.86 4.03 11.69
C HIS A 155 19.11 4.49 12.95
N ASP A 156 19.78 5.21 13.86
CA ASP A 156 19.18 5.76 15.08
C ASP A 156 18.96 7.28 15.02
N ALA A 157 19.21 7.90 13.86
CA ALA A 157 19.03 9.34 13.71
C ALA A 157 17.53 9.68 13.55
N PRO A 158 17.09 10.86 14.00
CA PRO A 158 15.75 11.33 13.69
C PRO A 158 15.55 11.38 12.18
N PHE A 159 14.34 11.07 11.73
CA PHE A 159 13.93 11.21 10.35
C PHE A 159 12.97 12.40 10.19
N THR A 160 12.98 12.98 9.00
CA THR A 160 12.03 14.02 8.60
C THR A 160 11.04 13.41 7.62
N VAL A 161 9.77 13.85 7.68
CA VAL A 161 8.78 13.48 6.67
C VAL A 161 8.08 14.73 6.20
N GLU A 162 8.01 14.88 4.89
CA GLU A 162 7.28 15.94 4.21
C GLU A 162 6.00 15.34 3.61
N PHE A 163 4.89 16.03 3.85
CA PHE A 163 3.57 15.61 3.39
C PHE A 163 2.97 16.69 2.51
N GLU A 164 2.45 16.30 1.36
CA GLU A 164 1.65 17.16 0.49
C GLU A 164 0.25 16.55 0.35
N PHE A 165 -0.75 17.26 0.86
CA PHE A 165 -2.14 16.81 0.81
C PHE A 165 -2.91 17.54 -0.28
N ALA A 166 -3.27 16.82 -1.34
CA ALA A 166 -4.06 17.38 -2.41
C ALA A 166 -5.49 17.69 -1.93
N GLN A 167 -5.95 18.91 -2.23
CA GLN A 167 -7.29 19.40 -1.86
C GLN A 167 -7.59 19.27 -0.36
N PHE A 168 -6.58 19.42 0.50
CA PHE A 168 -6.66 19.20 1.95
C PHE A 168 -7.91 19.79 2.60
N GLN A 169 -8.17 21.10 2.41
CA GLN A 169 -9.32 21.78 3.02
C GLN A 169 -10.67 21.20 2.57
N LYS A 170 -10.78 20.84 1.28
CA LYS A 170 -12.00 20.25 0.73
C LYS A 170 -12.26 18.88 1.33
N ARG A 171 -11.21 18.05 1.44
CA ARG A 171 -11.29 16.73 2.06
C ARG A 171 -11.58 16.81 3.54
N MET A 172 -10.96 17.73 4.27
CA MET A 172 -11.29 17.99 5.67
C MET A 172 -12.76 18.41 5.86
N ARG A 173 -13.32 19.21 4.95
CA ARG A 173 -14.74 19.60 5.02
C ARG A 173 -15.71 18.45 4.76
N VAL A 174 -15.34 17.52 3.87
CA VAL A 174 -16.20 16.43 3.42
C VAL A 174 -16.04 15.17 4.28
N ALA A 175 -14.81 14.72 4.45
CA ALA A 175 -14.45 13.48 5.14
C ALA A 175 -14.19 13.68 6.63
N GLN A 176 -13.91 14.91 7.07
CA GLN A 176 -13.54 15.27 8.46
C GLN A 176 -12.27 14.59 8.99
N GLU A 177 -11.63 13.75 8.18
CA GLU A 177 -10.36 13.11 8.44
C GLU A 177 -9.61 12.91 7.11
N VAL A 178 -8.32 13.20 7.12
CA VAL A 178 -7.37 12.79 6.08
C VAL A 178 -6.14 12.20 6.74
N TYR A 179 -5.58 11.14 6.17
CA TYR A 179 -4.40 10.51 6.74
C TYR A 179 -3.47 10.00 5.65
N LEU A 180 -2.18 9.91 5.99
CA LEU A 180 -1.14 9.29 5.17
C LEU A 180 -0.39 8.29 6.03
N GLU A 181 -0.05 7.16 5.41
CA GLU A 181 0.76 6.11 6.01
C GLU A 181 2.15 6.13 5.34
N PHE A 182 3.19 5.85 6.12
CA PHE A 182 4.57 5.78 5.63
C PHE A 182 5.43 4.84 6.45
N ILE A 183 6.51 4.35 5.86
CA ILE A 183 7.46 3.44 6.48
C ILE A 183 8.73 4.20 6.83
N SER A 184 9.15 4.08 8.09
CA SER A 184 10.43 4.62 8.58
C SER A 184 10.86 3.83 9.81
N HIS A 185 12.16 3.54 9.95
CA HIS A 185 12.73 2.80 11.09
C HIS A 185 12.02 1.46 11.37
N ALA A 186 11.77 0.67 10.31
CA ALA A 186 11.07 -0.61 10.39
C ALA A 186 9.69 -0.53 11.07
N ARG A 187 9.01 0.62 10.93
CA ARG A 187 7.68 0.88 11.47
C ARG A 187 6.80 1.52 10.42
N MET A 188 5.53 1.14 10.44
CA MET A 188 4.46 1.77 9.70
C MET A 188 3.86 2.87 10.56
N TRP A 189 4.07 4.09 10.13
CA TRP A 189 3.55 5.30 10.75
C TRP A 189 2.30 5.77 10.04
N GLN A 190 1.45 6.46 10.77
CA GLN A 190 0.29 7.14 10.25
C GLN A 190 0.24 8.56 10.81
N THR A 191 0.13 9.54 9.91
CA THR A 191 -0.21 10.91 10.26
C THR A 191 -1.65 11.15 9.85
N SER A 192 -2.52 11.52 10.80
CA SER A 192 -3.91 11.89 10.53
C SER A 192 -4.19 13.33 10.93
N PHE A 193 -4.93 14.02 10.09
CA PHE A 193 -5.58 15.29 10.38
C PHE A 193 -7.07 15.02 10.49
N PHE A 194 -7.69 15.49 11.56
CA PHE A 194 -9.11 15.24 11.82
C PHE A 194 -9.75 16.39 12.58
N LEU A 195 -11.08 16.42 12.55
CA LEU A 195 -11.87 17.36 13.33
C LEU A 195 -12.00 16.83 14.76
N ALA A 196 -11.44 17.56 15.72
CA ALA A 196 -11.48 17.21 17.12
C ALA A 196 -12.91 17.29 17.64
N TYR A 197 -13.39 16.17 18.17
CA TYR A 197 -14.64 16.07 18.93
C TYR A 197 -14.37 15.22 20.17
N ASN A 198 -14.74 15.74 21.35
CA ASN A 198 -14.58 15.01 22.61
C ASN A 198 -13.13 14.53 22.85
N THR A 199 -12.14 15.31 22.41
CA THR A 199 -10.73 15.04 22.68
C THR A 199 -10.30 15.85 23.89
N ASN A 200 -9.81 15.15 24.90
CA ASN A 200 -9.30 15.79 26.11
C ASN A 200 -8.24 16.83 25.72
N ASN A 201 -8.48 18.09 26.05
CA ASN A 201 -7.60 19.25 25.80
C ASN A 201 -7.74 19.98 24.46
N ILE A 202 -8.63 19.56 23.54
CA ILE A 202 -8.88 20.30 22.29
C ILE A 202 -10.36 20.72 22.25
N LYS A 203 -10.60 22.00 21.94
CA LYS A 203 -11.98 22.49 21.77
C LYS A 203 -12.64 21.83 20.57
N ASP A 204 -13.89 21.41 20.73
CA ASP A 204 -14.68 20.82 19.66
C ASP A 204 -14.69 21.70 18.40
N GLY A 205 -14.62 21.04 17.24
CA GLY A 205 -14.64 21.71 15.94
C GLY A 205 -13.31 22.33 15.51
N ARG A 206 -12.21 22.10 16.25
CA ARG A 206 -10.86 22.47 15.79
C ARG A 206 -10.21 21.33 15.02
N TRP A 207 -9.34 21.66 14.08
CA TRP A 207 -8.50 20.66 13.43
C TRP A 207 -7.40 20.22 14.40
N ALA A 208 -7.17 18.91 14.46
CA ALA A 208 -6.11 18.29 15.21
C ALA A 208 -5.26 17.42 14.28
N VAL A 209 -4.02 17.20 14.69
CA VAL A 209 -3.08 16.28 14.03
C VAL A 209 -2.67 15.20 15.02
N CYS A 210 -2.62 13.96 14.56
CA CYS A 210 -2.09 12.83 15.32
C CYS A 210 -1.01 12.13 14.50
N LEU A 211 0.12 11.84 15.13
CA LEU A 211 1.16 10.96 14.62
C LEU A 211 1.17 9.70 15.48
N GLY A 212 1.03 8.55 14.86
CA GLY A 212 1.04 7.27 15.54
C GLY A 212 1.70 6.17 14.72
N VAL A 213 1.89 5.02 15.35
CA VAL A 213 2.25 3.76 14.67
C VAL A 213 0.99 2.95 14.45
N THR A 214 0.90 2.25 13.32
CA THR A 214 -0.25 1.38 13.04
C THR A 214 -0.19 0.10 13.89
N ALA A 215 -1.31 -0.62 13.97
CA ALA A 215 -1.42 -1.85 14.76
C ALA A 215 -0.45 -2.96 14.32
N ASP A 216 0.09 -2.88 13.09
CA ASP A 216 1.04 -3.83 12.55
C ASP A 216 2.50 -3.52 12.96
N SER A 217 2.72 -2.45 13.73
CA SER A 217 4.04 -2.04 14.22
C SER A 217 4.13 -2.16 15.75
N PRO A 218 5.31 -2.50 16.32
CA PRO A 218 5.49 -2.52 17.77
C PRO A 218 5.20 -1.15 18.39
N SER A 219 4.87 -1.06 19.67
CA SER A 219 4.79 0.24 20.34
C SER A 219 6.16 0.93 20.42
N THR A 220 6.16 2.26 20.39
CA THR A 220 7.38 3.07 20.55
C THR A 220 7.06 4.43 21.16
N PHE A 221 8.05 5.02 21.82
CA PHE A 221 7.98 6.42 22.21
C PHE A 221 8.27 7.31 21.00
N VAL A 222 7.60 8.45 20.94
CA VAL A 222 7.71 9.41 19.84
C VAL A 222 8.00 10.78 20.43
N GLN A 223 9.07 11.40 19.95
CA GLN A 223 9.32 12.81 20.13
C GLN A 223 9.37 13.43 18.73
N ALA A 224 8.44 14.34 18.46
CA ALA A 224 8.29 14.96 17.15
C ALA A 224 8.15 16.48 17.30
N VAL A 225 8.64 17.20 16.31
CA VAL A 225 8.38 18.63 16.12
C VAL A 225 7.67 18.77 14.79
N THR A 226 6.55 19.48 14.78
CA THR A 226 5.74 19.70 13.57
C THR A 226 5.86 21.15 13.14
N TYR A 227 6.14 21.33 11.85
CA TYR A 227 6.17 22.64 11.20
C TYR A 227 5.08 22.68 10.14
N VAL A 228 4.34 23.78 10.07
CA VAL A 228 3.38 24.04 8.99
C VAL A 228 3.98 25.13 8.12
N LEU A 229 4.30 24.79 6.88
CA LEU A 229 4.79 25.74 5.89
C LEU A 229 3.58 26.26 5.12
N GLU A 230 3.32 27.57 5.21
CA GLU A 230 2.37 28.24 4.30
C GLU A 230 3.14 28.65 3.05
N GLU A 231 2.92 27.95 1.94
CA GLU A 231 3.29 28.51 0.63
C GLU A 231 2.33 29.65 0.30
N HIS A 232 2.81 30.89 0.39
CA HIS A 232 2.16 32.01 -0.26
C HIS A 232 2.27 31.81 -1.76
N ILE A 233 1.21 31.28 -2.37
CA ILE A 233 1.04 31.33 -3.82
C ILE A 233 0.75 32.80 -4.18
N PRO A 234 1.64 33.49 -4.91
CA PRO A 234 1.44 34.90 -5.29
C PRO A 234 0.28 35.10 -6.26
#